data_AF-A0A7K2DVC5-F1
#
_entry.id   AF-A0A7K2DVC5-F1
#
_cell.length_a   1.000
_cell.length_b   1.000
_cell.length_c   1.000
_cell.angle_alpha   90.00
_cell.angle_beta   90.00
_cell.angle_gamma   90.00
#
_symmetry.space_group_name_H-M   'P 1'
#
loop_
_entity.id
_entity.type
_entity.pdbx_description
1 polymer ?
#
loop_
_entity_poly.entity_id
_entity_poly.type
_entity_poly.pdbx_seq_one_letter_code
_entity_poly.pdbx_strand_id
1 'polypeptide(L)'
;MDGIHDMGGMQGWGTVAIDPDEPVFREPWHGRAFAMGAMSMGLSGTNLDAFRHGLERLHPYDYLVDGYYGRWLACAETLLVDS
;
A
#
# COMPACT_ATOMS: atom_id res chain seq x y z
N MET A 1 -7.68 -4.76 -11.79
CA MET A 1 -7.45 -6.17 -12.16
C MET A 1 -8.18 -7.04 -11.15
N ASP A 2 -8.63 -8.25 -11.49
CA ASP A 2 -9.26 -9.15 -10.51
C ASP A 2 -8.21 -9.69 -9.54
N GLY A 3 -8.02 -9.00 -8.41
CA GLY A 3 -6.99 -9.31 -7.41
C GLY A 3 -7.48 -9.07 -5.98
N ILE A 4 -6.67 -9.46 -4.99
CA ILE A 4 -7.07 -9.44 -3.57
C ILE A 4 -7.40 -8.03 -3.04
N HIS A 5 -6.94 -6.99 -3.73
CA HIS A 5 -7.27 -5.59 -3.40
C HIS A 5 -8.75 -5.26 -3.60
N ASP A 6 -9.45 -5.97 -4.48
CA ASP A 6 -10.89 -5.81 -4.72
C ASP A 6 -11.68 -6.68 -3.75
N MET A 7 -11.81 -6.21 -2.51
CA MET A 7 -12.48 -6.96 -1.44
C MET A 7 -13.99 -6.75 -1.39
N GLY A 8 -14.58 -6.06 -2.37
CA GLY A 8 -16.01 -5.75 -2.40
C GLY A 8 -16.88 -7.01 -2.39
N GLY A 9 -17.62 -7.24 -1.29
CA GLY A 9 -18.52 -8.38 -1.15
C GLY A 9 -17.86 -9.70 -0.71
N MET A 10 -16.56 -9.70 -0.39
CA MET A 10 -15.88 -10.87 0.16
C MET A 10 -16.37 -11.19 1.59
N GLN A 11 -16.41 -12.48 1.91
CA GLN A 11 -16.80 -13.00 3.24
C GLN A 11 -15.59 -13.55 3.99
N GLY A 12 -15.69 -13.69 5.32
CA GLY A 12 -14.67 -14.36 6.14
C GLY A 12 -13.65 -13.46 6.86
N TRP A 13 -13.79 -12.13 6.79
CA TRP A 13 -12.85 -11.17 7.40
C TRP A 13 -13.06 -10.89 8.90
N GLY A 14 -14.17 -11.36 9.47
CA GLY A 14 -14.51 -11.10 10.87
C GLY A 14 -15.08 -9.70 11.13
N THR A 15 -14.98 -9.24 12.37
CA THR A 15 -15.49 -7.94 12.82
C THR A 15 -14.42 -6.86 12.71
N VAL A 16 -14.81 -5.65 12.32
CA VAL A 16 -13.91 -4.49 12.29
C VAL A 16 -13.52 -4.08 13.70
N ALA A 17 -12.22 -4.09 14.01
CA ALA A 17 -11.66 -3.52 15.23
C ALA A 17 -11.25 -2.07 14.98
N ILE A 18 -11.62 -1.16 15.88
CA ILE A 18 -11.31 0.27 15.81
C ILE A 18 -10.57 0.65 17.09
N ASP A 19 -9.38 1.23 16.95
CA ASP A 19 -8.61 1.81 18.04
C ASP A 19 -8.95 3.30 18.17
N PRO A 20 -9.64 3.74 19.24
CA PRO A 20 -10.07 5.14 19.37
C PRO A 20 -8.90 6.12 19.55
N ASP A 21 -7.74 5.62 19.97
CA ASP A 21 -6.53 6.41 20.21
C ASP A 21 -5.47 6.16 19.12
N GLU A 22 -5.88 5.70 17.93
CA GLU A 22 -4.96 5.36 16.85
C GLU A 22 -4.11 6.58 16.44
N PRO A 23 -2.77 6.50 16.54
CA PRO A 23 -1.88 7.57 16.09
C PRO A 23 -1.82 7.60 14.56
N VAL A 24 -1.55 8.79 13.99
CA VAL A 24 -1.36 8.97 12.53
C VAL A 24 -0.33 7.98 11.95
N PHE A 25 0.79 7.80 12.66
CA PHE A 25 1.81 6.81 12.35
C PHE A 25 2.15 6.02 13.60
N ARG A 26 1.77 4.74 13.63
CA ARG A 26 2.07 3.84 14.75
C ARG A 26 3.56 3.58 14.96
N GLU A 27 4.33 3.51 13.87
CA GLU A 27 5.78 3.30 13.92
C GLU A 27 6.54 4.45 13.24
N PRO A 28 7.75 4.79 13.71
CA PRO A 28 8.53 5.89 13.13
C PRO A 28 8.81 5.77 11.62
N TRP A 29 8.86 4.55 11.09
CA TRP A 29 9.15 4.32 9.67
C TRP A 29 7.92 4.52 8.77
N HIS A 30 6.70 4.45 9.29
CA HIS A 30 5.48 4.63 8.50
C HIS A 30 5.45 6.00 7.80
N GLY A 31 5.81 7.06 8.50
CA GLY A 31 5.89 8.40 7.91
C GLY A 31 6.95 8.52 6.81
N ARG A 32 8.04 7.76 6.91
CA ARG A 32 9.08 7.70 5.86
C ARG A 32 8.58 6.93 4.64
N ALA A 33 7.93 5.78 4.86
CA ALA A 33 7.33 4.99 3.78
C ALA A 33 6.27 5.78 3.02
N PHE A 34 5.41 6.53 3.73
CA PHE A 34 4.47 7.46 3.12
C PHE A 34 5.17 8.49 2.23
N ALA A 35 6.18 9.19 2.77
CA ALA A 35 6.92 10.20 2.01
C ALA A 35 7.62 9.60 0.77
N MET A 36 8.24 8.43 0.90
CA MET A 36 8.90 7.75 -0.22
C MET A 36 7.91 7.33 -1.31
N GLY A 37 6.76 6.74 -0.95
CA GLY A 37 5.73 6.39 -1.93
C GLY A 37 5.09 7.60 -2.60
N ALA A 38 4.91 8.71 -1.88
CA ALA A 38 4.41 9.94 -2.47
C ALA A 38 5.41 10.55 -3.49
N MET A 39 6.71 10.51 -3.17
CA MET A 39 7.76 11.06 -4.02
C MET A 39 8.12 10.14 -5.19
N SER A 40 7.99 8.82 -5.05
CA SER A 40 8.39 7.85 -6.07
C SER A 40 7.66 8.09 -7.39
N MET A 41 6.37 8.43 -7.35
CA MET A 41 5.58 8.74 -8.54
C MET A 41 6.23 9.81 -9.41
N GLY A 42 6.62 10.94 -8.81
CA GLY A 42 7.26 12.04 -9.55
C GLY A 42 8.66 11.67 -10.03
N LEU A 43 9.41 10.90 -9.23
CA LEU A 43 10.76 10.47 -9.58
C LEU A 43 10.78 9.41 -10.69
N SER A 44 9.75 8.56 -10.77
CA SER A 44 9.57 7.56 -11.83
C SER A 44 8.87 8.11 -13.07
N GLY A 45 8.49 9.40 -13.09
CA GLY A 45 7.70 9.96 -14.18
C GLY A 45 6.29 9.37 -14.30
N THR A 46 5.76 8.81 -13.21
CA THR A 46 4.43 8.20 -13.14
C THR A 46 3.43 9.06 -12.36
N ASN A 47 2.22 8.55 -12.16
CA ASN A 47 1.13 9.24 -11.47
C ASN A 47 0.47 8.35 -10.41
N LEU A 48 -0.57 8.87 -9.78
CA LEU A 48 -1.31 8.15 -8.74
C LEU A 48 -1.98 6.87 -9.23
N ASP A 49 -2.39 6.82 -10.49
CA ASP A 49 -3.01 5.63 -11.06
C ASP A 49 -1.99 4.51 -11.26
N ALA A 50 -0.77 4.84 -11.69
CA ALA A 50 0.35 3.90 -11.74
C ALA A 50 0.73 3.39 -10.34
N PHE A 51 0.71 4.26 -9.32
CA PHE A 51 0.95 3.84 -7.93
C PHE A 51 -0.14 2.88 -7.42
N ARG A 52 -1.42 3.20 -7.65
CA ARG A 52 -2.54 2.28 -7.32
C ARG A 52 -2.35 0.94 -8.01
N HIS A 53 -2.05 0.97 -9.31
CA HIS A 53 -1.82 -0.25 -10.07
C HIS A 53 -0.59 -1.04 -9.57
N GLY A 54 0.46 -0.37 -9.11
CA GLY A 54 1.60 -1.02 -8.46
C GLY A 54 1.19 -1.77 -7.18
N LEU A 55 0.33 -1.17 -6.35
CA LEU A 55 -0.23 -1.85 -5.17
C LEU A 55 -1.10 -3.06 -5.56
N GLU A 56 -1.88 -2.94 -6.64
CA GLU A 56 -2.74 -4.03 -7.15
C GLU A 56 -1.95 -5.25 -7.65
N ARG A 57 -0.69 -5.03 -8.05
CA ARG A 57 0.22 -6.04 -8.59
C ARG A 57 1.06 -6.75 -7.54
N LEU A 58 0.99 -6.33 -6.27
CA LEU A 58 1.65 -7.04 -5.18
C LEU A 58 1.15 -8.49 -5.11
N HIS A 59 2.02 -9.41 -4.69
CA HIS A 59 1.62 -10.79 -4.47
C HIS A 59 0.48 -10.82 -3.43
N PRO A 60 -0.57 -11.64 -3.62
CA PRO A 60 -1.77 -11.57 -2.78
C PRO A 60 -1.52 -11.77 -1.29
N TYR A 61 -0.50 -12.58 -0.94
CA TYR A 61 -0.09 -12.78 0.44
C TYR A 61 0.48 -11.48 1.04
N ASP A 62 1.44 -10.87 0.37
CA ASP A 62 2.15 -9.65 0.78
C ASP A 62 1.17 -8.48 0.93
N TYR A 63 0.20 -8.37 0.01
CA TYR A 63 -0.87 -7.38 0.10
C TYR A 63 -1.64 -7.45 1.44
N LEU A 64 -1.81 -8.65 2.00
CA LEU A 64 -2.55 -8.85 3.24
C LEU A 64 -1.68 -8.73 4.49
N VAL A 65 -0.42 -9.16 4.44
CA VAL A 65 0.41 -9.28 5.65
C VAL A 65 1.37 -8.11 5.89
N ASP A 66 1.75 -7.36 4.84
CA ASP A 66 2.76 -6.30 4.96
C ASP A 66 2.22 -5.00 5.59
N GLY A 67 0.92 -4.97 5.89
CA GLY A 67 0.25 -3.79 6.43
C GLY A 67 0.13 -2.65 5.40
N TYR A 68 -0.37 -1.50 5.84
CA TYR A 68 -0.64 -0.37 4.93
C TYR A 68 0.65 0.26 4.40
N TYR A 69 1.59 0.59 5.28
CA TYR A 69 2.82 1.28 4.89
C TYR A 69 3.89 0.34 4.30
N GLY A 70 3.84 -0.97 4.58
CA GLY A 70 4.69 -1.94 3.89
C GLY A 70 4.36 -2.03 2.41
N ARG A 71 3.06 -2.09 2.05
CA ARG A 71 2.61 -2.02 0.66
C ARG A 71 3.03 -0.73 -0.04
N TRP A 72 2.94 0.41 0.64
CA TRP A 72 3.42 1.70 0.09
C TRP A 72 4.91 1.67 -0.23
N LEU A 73 5.72 1.10 0.66
CA LEU A 73 7.16 0.98 0.45
C LEU A 73 7.47 0.04 -0.73
N ALA A 74 6.87 -1.15 -0.77
CA ALA A 74 7.05 -2.11 -1.86
C ALA A 74 6.63 -1.53 -3.23
N CYS A 75 5.54 -0.76 -3.28
CA CYS A 75 5.13 -0.08 -4.50
C CYS A 75 6.12 1.02 -4.89
N ALA A 76 6.68 1.77 -3.93
CA ALA A 76 7.70 2.77 -4.21
C ALA A 76 8.97 2.13 -4.83
N GLU A 77 9.41 1.00 -4.28
CA GLU A 77 10.54 0.22 -4.82
C GLU A 77 10.25 -0.24 -6.26
N THR A 78 9.07 -0.80 -6.49
CA THR A 78 8.63 -1.26 -7.82
C THR A 78 8.63 -0.12 -8.83
N LEU A 79 8.00 1.01 -8.50
CA LEU A 79 7.92 2.14 -9.42
C LEU A 79 9.30 2.67 -9.79
N LEU A 80 10.23 2.77 -8.83
CA LEU A 80 11.57 3.31 -9.08
C LEU A 80 12.48 2.35 -9.86
N VAL A 81 12.24 1.04 -9.79
CA VAL A 81 13.01 0.02 -10.53
C VAL A 81 12.45 -0.20 -11.94
N ASP A 82 11.13 -0.16 -12.09
CA ASP A 82 10.44 -0.36 -13.37
C ASP A 82 10.46 0.89 -14.28
N SER A 83 11.11 1.99 -13.83
CA SER A 83 11.22 3.29 -14.53
C SER A 83 12.25 3.32 -15.66
#